data_AF-A0A820AL02-F1
#
_entry.id   AF-A0A820AL02-F1
#
_cell.length_a   1.000
_cell.length_b   1.000
_cell.length_c   1.000
_cell.angle_alpha   90.00
_cell.angle_beta   90.00
_cell.angle_gamma   90.00
#
_symmetry.space_group_name_H-M   'P 1'
#
loop_
_entity.id
_entity.type
_entity.pdbx_description
1 polymer ?
#
loop_
_entity_poly.entity_id
_entity_poly.type
_entity_poly.pdbx_seq_one_letter_code
_entity_poly.pdbx_strand_id
1 'polypeptide(L)'
;MTDPRFIGAKLQEGKEMQNIQTYSQILVLSVITGLRMPSILEDWSHLIERNRYYSDNLHNYQTFKRELQELSKDIDSRNKNIRKYPFQSFNPKYIECSTSV
;
A
#
# COMPACT_ATOMS: atom_id res chain seq x y z
N MET A 1 -28.16 -17.54 -17.85
CA MET A 1 -26.98 -18.44 -17.73
C MET A 1 -25.74 -17.59 -17.96
N THR A 2 -25.07 -17.20 -16.89
CA THR A 2 -23.77 -16.52 -16.92
C THR A 2 -22.72 -17.56 -17.29
N ASP A 3 -22.07 -17.39 -18.44
CA ASP A 3 -20.96 -18.25 -18.86
C ASP A 3 -19.80 -18.10 -17.85
N PRO A 4 -19.38 -19.19 -17.18
CA PRO A 4 -18.29 -19.14 -16.19
C PRO A 4 -16.90 -18.90 -16.81
N ARG A 5 -16.79 -18.74 -18.14
CA ARG A 5 -15.50 -18.66 -18.85
C ARG A 5 -14.79 -17.32 -18.83
N PHE A 6 -15.37 -16.20 -18.43
CA PHE A 6 -14.65 -14.91 -18.48
C PHE A 6 -15.02 -13.95 -17.35
N ILE A 7 -14.47 -14.17 -16.15
CA ILE A 7 -14.15 -13.05 -15.25
C ILE A 7 -12.88 -12.39 -15.80
N GLY A 8 -13.02 -11.68 -16.91
CA GLY A 8 -11.94 -10.97 -17.57
C GLY A 8 -12.08 -9.47 -17.33
N ALA A 9 -11.23 -8.87 -16.50
CA ALA A 9 -11.23 -7.42 -16.33
C ALA A 9 -10.87 -6.72 -17.67
N LYS A 10 -11.51 -5.59 -17.96
CA LYS A 10 -11.30 -4.84 -19.20
C LYS A 10 -10.59 -3.54 -18.84
N LEU A 11 -9.38 -3.33 -19.35
CA LEU A 11 -8.61 -2.10 -19.10
C LEU A 11 -9.11 -0.92 -19.95
N GLN A 12 -9.74 -1.18 -21.09
CA GLN A 12 -10.22 -0.16 -22.03
C GLN A 12 -11.75 -0.14 -22.09
N GLU A 13 -12.33 1.05 -22.11
CA GLU A 13 -13.75 1.27 -22.31
C GLU A 13 -14.21 0.80 -23.71
N GLY A 14 -15.41 0.23 -23.79
CA GLY A 14 -16.02 -0.16 -25.07
C GLY A 14 -15.51 -1.47 -25.71
N LYS A 15 -14.60 -2.21 -25.06
CA LYS A 15 -14.14 -3.51 -25.58
C LYS A 15 -15.07 -4.65 -25.15
N GLU A 16 -15.57 -5.43 -26.10
CA GLU A 16 -16.41 -6.60 -25.80
C GLU A 16 -15.60 -7.83 -25.39
N MET A 17 -14.42 -8.03 -25.99
CA MET A 17 -13.55 -9.20 -25.79
C MET A 17 -12.17 -8.81 -25.24
N GLN A 18 -11.60 -9.62 -24.36
CA GLN A 18 -10.22 -9.45 -23.88
C GLN A 18 -9.21 -9.86 -24.95
N ASN A 19 -8.14 -9.09 -25.12
CA ASN A 19 -6.93 -9.48 -25.85
C ASN A 19 -5.92 -10.09 -24.86
N ILE A 20 -5.07 -11.02 -25.33
CA ILE A 20 -3.99 -11.62 -24.56
C ILE A 20 -3.08 -10.59 -23.88
N GLN A 21 -2.81 -9.44 -24.52
CA GLN A 21 -2.00 -8.38 -23.90
C GLN A 21 -2.70 -7.77 -22.68
N THR A 22 -3.98 -7.45 -22.80
CA THR A 22 -4.81 -6.91 -21.71
C THR A 22 -4.89 -7.91 -20.56
N TYR A 23 -5.06 -9.18 -20.88
CA TYR A 23 -5.07 -10.27 -19.90
C TYR A 23 -3.74 -10.37 -19.14
N SER A 24 -2.61 -10.41 -19.85
CA SER A 24 -1.27 -10.45 -19.25
C SER A 24 -1.00 -9.21 -18.38
N GLN A 25 -1.41 -8.01 -18.81
CA GLN A 25 -1.25 -6.78 -18.02
C GLN A 25 -2.02 -6.84 -16.70
N ILE A 26 -3.26 -7.32 -16.71
CA ILE A 26 -4.08 -7.45 -15.50
C ILE A 26 -3.47 -8.47 -14.55
N LEU A 27 -2.96 -9.59 -15.07
CA LEU A 27 -2.27 -10.59 -14.27
C LEU A 27 -1.03 -10.00 -13.60
N VAL A 28 -0.18 -9.29 -14.36
CA VAL A 28 1.02 -8.64 -13.83
C VAL A 28 0.65 -7.61 -12.74
N LEU A 29 -0.34 -6.76 -12.98
CA LEU A 29 -0.80 -5.79 -11.99
C LEU A 29 -1.33 -6.48 -10.73
N SER A 30 -2.11 -7.55 -10.90
CA SER A 30 -2.69 -8.31 -9.79
C SER A 30 -1.61 -8.99 -8.94
N VAL A 31 -0.55 -9.51 -9.56
CA VAL A 31 0.58 -10.12 -8.86
C VAL A 31 1.40 -9.06 -8.12
N ILE A 32 1.80 -7.98 -8.81
CA ILE A 32 2.65 -6.94 -8.22
C ILE A 32 1.94 -6.19 -7.09
N THR A 33 0.62 -5.97 -7.20
CA THR A 33 -0.15 -5.20 -6.19
C THR A 33 -0.87 -6.08 -5.15
N GLY A 34 -0.94 -7.40 -5.36
CA GLY A 34 -1.68 -8.32 -4.51
C GLY A 34 -0.87 -8.91 -3.36
N LEU A 35 0.46 -8.83 -3.42
CA LEU A 35 1.34 -9.32 -2.36
C LEU A 35 1.37 -8.32 -1.20
N ARG A 36 1.10 -8.80 0.02
CA ARG A 36 1.28 -7.99 1.22
C ARG A 36 2.75 -7.97 1.60
N MET A 37 3.36 -6.78 1.56
CA MET A 37 4.67 -6.54 2.14
C MET A 37 4.57 -5.98 3.56
N PRO A 38 5.61 -6.15 4.39
CA PRO A 38 5.65 -5.58 5.73
C PRO A 38 5.50 -4.07 5.69
N SER A 39 4.61 -3.52 6.51
CA SER A 39 4.37 -2.08 6.56
C SER A 39 5.45 -1.35 7.36
N ILE A 40 5.76 -0.11 6.96
CA ILE A 40 6.62 0.78 7.75
C ILE A 40 6.06 1.06 9.16
N LEU A 41 4.74 0.91 9.36
CA LEU A 41 4.07 1.11 10.65
C LEU A 41 4.01 -0.16 11.53
N GLU A 42 4.56 -1.28 11.09
CA GLU A 42 4.71 -2.48 11.94
C GLU A 42 5.63 -2.23 13.14
N ASP A 43 5.64 -3.14 14.11
CA ASP A 43 6.51 -3.03 15.29
C ASP A 43 7.90 -3.62 15.02
N TRP A 44 8.85 -2.72 14.79
CA TRP A 44 10.26 -3.01 14.53
C TRP A 44 11.13 -2.77 15.77
N SER A 45 10.54 -2.51 16.94
CA SER A 45 11.28 -2.22 18.18
C SER A 45 12.24 -3.34 18.58
N HIS A 46 11.92 -4.59 18.20
CA HIS A 46 12.75 -5.77 18.45
C HIS A 46 14.07 -5.79 17.67
N LEU A 47 14.21 -4.96 16.62
CA LEU A 47 15.43 -4.81 15.83
C LEU A 47 16.39 -3.76 16.40
N ILE A 48 15.96 -2.99 17.40
CA ILE A 48 16.78 -1.94 18.00
C ILE A 48 17.82 -2.58 18.94
N GLU A 49 19.09 -2.33 18.66
CA GLU A 49 20.21 -2.89 19.42
C GLU A 49 20.19 -2.43 20.89
N ARG A 50 20.38 -3.37 21.83
CA ARG A 50 20.47 -3.12 23.27
C ARG A 50 21.84 -2.61 23.69
N ASN A 51 22.22 -1.45 23.17
CA ASN A 51 23.44 -0.74 23.53
C ASN A 51 23.12 0.46 24.45
N ARG A 52 24.13 1.28 24.78
CA ARG A 52 23.97 2.47 25.63
C ARG A 52 22.98 3.51 25.09
N TYR A 53 22.65 3.47 23.80
CA TYR A 53 21.72 4.36 23.11
C TYR A 53 20.32 3.74 22.93
N TYR A 54 20.06 2.56 23.49
CA TYR A 54 18.80 1.84 23.30
C TYR A 54 17.56 2.70 23.59
N SER A 55 17.56 3.40 24.74
CA SER A 55 16.45 4.26 25.15
C SER A 55 16.21 5.42 24.17
N ASP A 56 17.27 6.06 23.70
CA ASP A 56 17.18 7.19 22.76
C ASP A 56 16.70 6.72 21.38
N ASN A 57 17.24 5.59 20.90
CA ASN A 57 16.82 4.99 19.63
C ASN A 57 15.36 4.52 19.68
N LEU A 58 14.94 3.91 20.78
CA LEU A 58 13.54 3.51 20.99
C LEU A 58 12.62 4.74 21.03
N HIS A 59 13.03 5.82 21.70
CA HIS A 59 12.28 7.06 21.75
C HIS A 59 12.13 7.71 20.36
N ASN A 60 13.23 7.76 19.59
CA ASN A 60 13.23 8.27 18.21
C ASN A 60 12.32 7.43 17.31
N TYR A 61 12.40 6.10 17.42
CA TYR A 61 11.55 5.18 16.68
C TYR A 61 10.06 5.36 17.00
N GLN A 62 9.70 5.46 18.28
CA GLN A 62 8.32 5.70 18.71
C GLN A 62 7.80 7.07 18.23
N THR A 63 8.65 8.10 18.28
CA THR A 63 8.32 9.45 17.80
C THR A 63 8.06 9.44 16.29
N PHE A 64 8.97 8.85 15.51
CA PHE A 64 8.81 8.67 14.07
C PHE A 64 7.51 7.94 13.72
N LYS A 65 7.22 6.83 14.40
CA LYS A 65 6.01 6.04 14.18
C LYS A 65 4.74 6.83 14.49
N ARG A 66 4.73 7.61 15.58
CA ARG A 66 3.61 8.48 15.94
C ARG A 66 3.38 9.55 14.87
N GLU A 67 4.43 10.22 14.41
CA GLU A 67 4.32 11.26 13.38
C GLU A 67 3.79 10.72 12.05
N LEU A 68 4.21 9.51 11.64
CA LEU A 68 3.65 8.85 10.46
C LEU A 68 2.17 8.50 10.62
N GLN A 69 1.74 8.09 11.81
CA GLN A 69 0.32 7.82 12.10
C GLN A 69 -0.52 9.11 12.06
N GLU A 70 0.01 10.21 12.57
CA GLU A 70 -0.63 11.53 12.49
C GLU A 70 -0.74 12.01 11.04
N LEU A 71 0.34 11.90 10.26
CA LEU A 71 0.35 12.21 8.84
C LEU A 71 -0.68 11.37 8.06
N SER A 72 -0.80 10.08 8.36
CA SER A 72 -1.82 9.21 7.77
C SER A 72 -3.24 9.70 8.06
N LYS A 73 -3.53 10.16 9.28
CA LYS A 73 -4.84 10.70 9.67
C LYS A 73 -5.15 11.99 8.91
N ASP A 74 -4.15 12.87 8.76
CA ASP A 74 -4.29 14.12 8.02
C ASP A 74 -4.58 13.87 6.54
N ILE A 75 -3.88 12.91 5.92
CA ILE A 75 -4.13 12.51 4.53
C ILE A 75 -5.55 11.96 4.37
N ASP A 76 -6.00 11.10 5.29
CA ASP A 76 -7.35 10.55 5.27
C ASP A 76 -8.43 11.64 5.43
N SER A 77 -8.20 12.61 6.31
CA SER A 77 -9.09 13.76 6.49
C SER A 77 -9.19 14.57 5.19
N ARG A 78 -8.06 14.90 4.55
CA ARG A 78 -8.06 15.63 3.27
C ARG A 78 -8.70 14.84 2.14
N ASN A 79 -8.46 13.53 2.07
CA ASN A 79 -9.08 12.64 1.10
C ASN A 79 -10.60 12.62 1.22
N LYS A 80 -11.13 12.58 2.45
CA LYS A 80 -12.59 12.58 2.70
C LYS A 80 -13.25 13.92 2.40
N ASN A 81 -12.59 15.02 2.74
CA ASN A 81 -13.23 16.33 2.75
C ASN A 81 -13.04 17.14 1.46
N ILE A 82 -11.96 16.90 0.70
CA ILE A 82 -11.56 17.77 -0.40
C ILE A 82 -11.58 17.04 -1.76
N ARG A 83 -11.25 15.74 -1.78
CA ARG A 83 -10.95 15.04 -3.03
C ARG A 83 -12.12 14.18 -3.51
N LYS A 84 -12.52 14.36 -4.77
CA LYS A 84 -13.43 13.44 -5.47
C LYS A 84 -12.82 12.03 -5.62
N TYR A 85 -11.50 11.96 -5.83
CA TYR A 85 -10.74 10.72 -5.93
C TYR A 85 -9.65 10.73 -4.84
N PRO A 86 -9.76 9.85 -3.82
CA PRO A 86 -8.75 9.74 -2.78
C PRO A 86 -7.36 9.43 -3.35
N PHE A 87 -6.35 10.12 -2.85
CA PHE A 87 -4.95 9.85 -3.18
C PHE A 87 -4.26 9.18 -2.00
N GLN A 88 -3.81 7.94 -2.18
CA GLN A 88 -3.31 7.08 -1.11
C GLN A 88 -1.85 6.61 -1.30
N SER A 89 -1.22 6.93 -2.43
CA SER A 89 0.12 6.42 -2.77
C SER A 89 1.23 6.87 -1.79
N PHE A 90 1.03 7.99 -1.09
CA PHE A 90 1.95 8.47 -0.04
C PHE A 90 1.35 8.40 1.37
N ASN A 91 0.29 7.60 1.58
CA ASN A 91 -0.27 7.44 2.91
C ASN A 91 0.55 6.39 3.69
N PRO A 92 1.18 6.75 4.83
CA PRO A 92 2.08 5.84 5.56
C PRO A 92 1.48 4.46 5.89
N LYS A 93 0.16 4.36 6.07
CA LYS A 93 -0.51 3.09 6.34
C LYS A 93 -0.51 2.08 5.19
N TYR A 94 -0.16 2.53 3.98
CA TYR A 94 -0.02 1.69 2.78
C TYR A 94 1.41 1.64 2.26
N ILE A 95 2.36 2.28 2.95
CA ILE A 95 3.77 2.27 2.56
C ILE A 95 4.44 1.03 3.14
N GLU A 96 5.15 0.33 2.26
CA GLU A 96 5.96 -0.84 2.57
C GLU A 96 7.29 -0.39 3.19
N CYS A 97 7.86 -1.21 4.08
CA CYS A 97 9.12 -0.89 4.76
C CYS A 97 10.34 -0.96 3.82
N SER A 98 10.25 -1.75 2.75
CA SER A 98 11.30 -1.95 1.76
C SER A 98 10.71 -2.25 0.39
N THR A 99 11.50 -2.04 -0.67
CA THR A 99 11.17 -2.52 -2.02
C THR A 99 11.55 -3.99 -2.12
N SER A 100 10.56 -4.88 -2.30
CA SER A 100 10.78 -6.34 -2.41
C SER A 100 10.01 -6.99 -3.56
N VAL A 101 9.42 -6.17 -4.44
CA VAL A 101 8.72 -6.54 -5.68
C VAL A 101 9.46 -6.05 -6.91
#